data_AF-A0A1H8ZVA6-F1
#
_entry.id   AF-A0A1H8ZVA6-F1
#
_cell.length_a   1.000
_cell.length_b   1.000
_cell.length_c   1.000
_cell.angle_alpha   90.00
_cell.angle_beta   90.00
_cell.angle_gamma   90.00
#
_symmetry.space_group_name_H-M   'P 1'
#
loop_
_entity.id
_entity.type
_entity.pdbx_description
1 polymer ?
#
loop_
_entity_poly.entity_id
_entity_poly.type
_entity_poly.pdbx_seq_one_letter_code
_entity_poly.pdbx_strand_id
1 'polypeptide(L)'
;MNGPPEDVHPVLRRASAPPAALDLLAQARRGLEEAAELEHPNDRYATAHLAALRTAAAVLAVRGRPESTARARRRIRSAWEVLPEVAPELDEWCRLFAAGAAKRARAEAGIAGAACRRDSDDLIRDAGMFLRIVEQMLVRQPVLPLPRATEEPGERGRPGGEGPRLRAG
;
A
#
# COMPACT_ATOMS: atom_id res chain seq x y z
N MET A 1 25.49 -44.94 -9.55
CA MET A 1 26.23 -43.73 -9.13
C MET A 1 25.32 -42.54 -9.47
N ASN A 2 24.38 -42.22 -8.58
CA ASN A 2 23.34 -41.19 -8.79
C ASN A 2 23.72 -39.97 -7.94
N GLY A 3 24.00 -38.83 -8.57
CA GLY A 3 24.20 -37.56 -7.86
C GLY A 3 22.86 -36.97 -7.41
N PRO A 4 22.75 -36.36 -6.21
CA PRO A 4 21.53 -35.70 -5.76
C PRO A 4 21.32 -34.35 -6.49
N PRO A 5 20.08 -33.83 -6.50
CA PRO A 5 19.65 -32.76 -7.39
C PRO A 5 20.30 -31.43 -6.99
N GLU A 6 20.92 -30.77 -7.96
CA GLU A 6 21.17 -29.33 -7.88
C GLU A 6 19.84 -28.63 -8.18
N ASP A 7 18.89 -28.74 -7.24
CA ASP A 7 17.77 -27.82 -7.13
C ASP A 7 18.35 -26.48 -6.68
N VAL A 8 18.87 -25.74 -7.65
CA VAL A 8 19.15 -24.32 -7.52
C VAL A 8 17.78 -23.66 -7.36
N HIS A 9 17.23 -23.67 -6.14
CA HIS A 9 16.06 -22.88 -5.82
C HIS A 9 16.41 -21.43 -6.13
N PRO A 10 15.79 -20.80 -7.15
CA PRO A 10 16.04 -19.41 -7.44
C PRO A 10 15.68 -18.65 -6.17
N VAL A 11 16.71 -17.99 -5.63
CA VAL A 11 16.71 -17.06 -4.50
C VAL A 11 15.29 -16.72 -4.09
N LEU A 12 14.88 -17.20 -2.90
CA LEU A 12 13.74 -16.68 -2.16
C LEU A 12 13.77 -15.16 -2.32
N ARG A 13 12.97 -14.63 -3.25
CA ARG A 13 12.85 -13.19 -3.42
C ARG A 13 12.31 -12.73 -2.09
N ARG A 14 13.20 -12.13 -1.30
CA ARG A 14 12.89 -11.16 -0.25
C ARG A 14 11.70 -10.39 -0.78
N ALA A 15 10.52 -10.68 -0.27
CA ALA A 15 9.30 -10.12 -0.80
C ALA A 15 9.29 -8.67 -0.31
N SER A 16 10.01 -7.84 -1.05
CA SER A 16 10.11 -6.41 -0.89
C SER A 16 8.71 -5.84 -1.07
N ALA A 17 8.40 -4.75 -0.37
CA ALA A 17 7.13 -4.05 -0.55
C ALA A 17 6.79 -3.90 -2.05
N PRO A 18 5.50 -4.00 -2.44
CA PRO A 18 5.07 -3.83 -3.82
C PRO A 18 5.70 -2.57 -4.44
N PRO A 19 6.21 -2.62 -5.69
CA PRO A 19 6.90 -1.48 -6.31
C PRO A 19 6.01 -0.22 -6.34
N ALA A 20 4.69 -0.38 -6.54
CA ALA A 20 3.73 0.71 -6.47
C ALA A 20 3.69 1.41 -5.09
N ALA A 21 3.89 0.69 -3.99
CA ALA A 21 3.96 1.29 -2.67
C ALA A 21 5.26 2.10 -2.49
N LEU A 22 6.38 1.58 -3.00
CA LEU A 22 7.66 2.30 -2.98
C LEU A 22 7.59 3.59 -3.83
N ASP A 23 6.94 3.54 -4.99
CA ASP A 23 6.73 4.71 -5.85
C ASP A 23 5.89 5.78 -5.16
N LEU A 24 4.84 5.37 -4.43
CA LEU A 24 4.00 6.28 -3.65
C LEU A 24 4.77 6.97 -2.53
N LEU A 25 5.65 6.25 -1.83
CA LEU A 25 6.52 6.82 -0.79
C LEU A 25 7.54 7.80 -1.39
N ALA A 26 8.15 7.45 -2.53
CA ALA A 26 9.06 8.33 -3.23
C ALA A 26 8.37 9.62 -3.72
N GLN A 27 7.14 9.51 -4.21
CA GLN A 27 6.31 10.68 -4.56
C GLN A 27 5.92 11.51 -3.33
N ALA A 28 5.61 10.87 -2.20
CA ALA A 28 5.32 11.58 -0.96
C ALA A 28 6.54 12.37 -0.47
N ARG A 29 7.75 11.77 -0.53
CA ARG A 29 9.01 12.43 -0.18
C ARG A 29 9.24 13.69 -1.02
N ARG A 30 9.20 13.54 -2.35
CA ARG A 30 9.36 14.68 -3.27
C ARG A 30 8.30 15.75 -3.05
N GLY A 31 7.05 15.34 -2.80
CA GLY A 31 5.97 16.29 -2.49
C GLY A 31 6.19 17.07 -1.20
N LEU A 32 6.85 16.50 -0.18
CA LEU A 32 7.20 17.25 1.03
C LEU A 32 8.35 18.23 0.81
N GLU A 33 9.33 17.85 0.00
CA GLU A 33 10.42 18.75 -0.42
C GLU A 33 9.85 19.94 -1.21
N GLU A 34 9.00 19.66 -2.20
CA GLU A 34 8.28 20.69 -2.96
C GLU A 34 7.43 21.59 -2.04
N ALA A 35 6.67 21.00 -1.10
CA ALA A 35 5.88 21.77 -0.14
C ALA A 35 6.72 22.69 0.75
N ALA A 36 7.97 22.33 1.02
CA ALA A 36 8.87 23.17 1.79
C ALA A 36 9.37 24.38 0.99
N GLU A 37 9.46 24.26 -0.33
CA GLU A 37 9.96 25.30 -1.25
C GLU A 37 8.87 26.28 -1.71
N LEU A 38 7.60 25.88 -1.67
CA LEU A 38 6.48 26.75 -2.07
C LEU A 38 6.36 28.01 -1.18
N GLU A 39 6.10 29.16 -1.80
CA GLU A 39 6.01 30.45 -1.09
C GLU A 39 4.65 30.66 -0.41
N HIS A 40 3.57 30.22 -1.06
CA HIS A 40 2.21 30.48 -0.62
C HIS A 40 1.74 29.43 0.41
N PRO A 41 1.29 29.84 1.61
CA PRO A 41 0.86 28.93 2.67
C PRO A 41 -0.21 27.92 2.24
N ASN A 42 -1.17 28.34 1.40
CA ASN A 42 -2.22 27.48 0.88
C ASN A 42 -1.65 26.33 0.04
N ASP A 43 -0.74 26.64 -0.87
CA ASP A 43 -0.14 25.64 -1.77
C ASP A 43 0.74 24.67 -0.96
N ARG A 44 1.54 25.21 -0.02
CA ARG A 44 2.31 24.40 0.94
C ARG A 44 1.42 23.42 1.69
N TYR A 45 0.28 23.89 2.20
CA TYR A 45 -0.68 23.07 2.95
C TYR A 45 -1.32 21.98 2.07
N ALA A 46 -1.77 22.33 0.87
CA ALA A 46 -2.36 21.39 -0.07
C ALA A 46 -1.37 20.29 -0.49
N THR A 47 -0.15 20.68 -0.86
CA THR A 47 0.92 19.76 -1.29
C THR A 47 1.37 18.84 -0.15
N ALA A 48 1.54 19.36 1.06
CA ALA A 48 1.88 18.56 2.24
C ALA A 48 0.79 17.52 2.55
N HIS A 49 -0.49 17.92 2.47
CA HIS A 49 -1.59 16.99 2.70
C HIS A 49 -1.67 15.91 1.61
N LEU A 50 -1.32 16.24 0.36
CA LEU A 50 -1.31 15.28 -0.73
C LEU A 50 -0.18 14.26 -0.55
N ALA A 51 0.99 14.68 -0.06
CA ALA A 51 2.06 13.77 0.34
C ALA A 51 1.61 12.79 1.45
N ALA A 52 0.85 13.28 2.45
CA ALA A 52 0.27 12.42 3.48
C ALA A 52 -0.73 11.40 2.90
N LEU A 53 -1.59 11.80 1.96
CA LEU A 53 -2.51 10.88 1.27
C LEU A 53 -1.78 9.79 0.46
N ARG A 54 -0.69 10.14 -0.22
CA ARG A 54 0.13 9.16 -0.95
C ARG A 54 0.78 8.16 0.00
N THR A 55 1.25 8.63 1.16
CA THR A 55 1.80 7.78 2.21
C THR A 55 0.74 6.79 2.74
N ALA A 56 -0.48 7.25 3.01
CA ALA A 56 -1.59 6.39 3.40
C ALA A 56 -1.94 5.36 2.30
N ALA A 57 -1.95 5.78 1.04
CA ALA A 57 -2.18 4.89 -0.09
C ALA A 57 -1.10 3.80 -0.21
N ALA A 58 0.16 4.09 0.14
CA ALA A 58 1.23 3.08 0.18
C ALA A 58 0.94 2.00 1.23
N VAL A 59 0.48 2.38 2.43
CA VAL A 59 0.08 1.43 3.47
C VAL A 59 -1.08 0.55 2.99
N LEU A 60 -2.10 1.16 2.39
CA LEU A 60 -3.23 0.43 1.81
C LEU A 60 -2.77 -0.52 0.70
N ALA A 61 -1.79 -0.15 -0.12
CA ALA A 61 -1.25 -1.01 -1.17
C ALA A 61 -0.44 -2.21 -0.62
N VAL A 62 0.17 -2.08 0.56
CA VAL A 62 0.92 -3.19 1.19
C VAL A 62 0.02 -4.09 2.03
N ARG A 63 -0.91 -3.51 2.82
CA ARG A 63 -1.74 -4.24 3.79
C ARG A 63 -3.13 -4.58 3.28
N GLY A 64 -3.65 -3.83 2.30
CA GLY A 64 -4.93 -4.11 1.67
C GLY A 64 -4.83 -5.40 0.85
N ARG A 65 -5.81 -6.31 1.01
CA ARG A 65 -5.95 -7.43 0.07
C ARG A 65 -5.99 -6.89 -1.36
N PRO A 66 -5.37 -7.57 -2.34
CA PRO A 66 -5.43 -7.18 -3.74
C PRO A 66 -6.83 -7.47 -4.31
N GLU A 67 -7.85 -6.74 -3.84
CA GLU A 67 -9.01 -6.43 -4.65
C GLU A 67 -8.71 -5.13 -5.39
N SER A 68 -7.93 -5.31 -6.46
CA SER A 68 -7.91 -4.43 -7.61
C SER A 68 -9.33 -4.19 -8.11
N THR A 69 -10.04 -3.22 -7.53
CA THR A 69 -11.30 -2.76 -8.10
C THR A 69 -11.41 -1.25 -7.99
N ALA A 70 -11.92 -0.69 -9.07
CA ALA A 70 -12.57 0.60 -9.18
C ALA A 70 -13.58 0.94 -8.06
N ARG A 71 -13.82 0.05 -7.08
CA ARG A 71 -14.81 0.17 -6.02
C ARG A 71 -14.33 1.03 -4.84
N ALA A 72 -13.03 1.01 -4.53
CA ALA A 72 -12.41 2.01 -3.62
C ALA A 72 -12.51 3.43 -4.21
N ARG A 73 -12.58 3.55 -5.55
CA ARG A 73 -12.82 4.81 -6.26
C ARG A 73 -14.26 5.34 -6.15
N ARG A 74 -15.17 4.70 -5.40
CA ARG A 74 -16.60 5.10 -5.33
C ARG A 74 -17.04 5.58 -3.93
N ARG A 75 -16.45 6.68 -3.48
CA ARG A 75 -17.19 7.93 -3.18
C ARG A 75 -18.01 8.10 -1.88
N ILE A 76 -17.77 7.36 -0.79
CA ILE A 76 -18.41 7.69 0.51
C ILE A 76 -17.42 7.78 1.68
N ARG A 77 -16.32 7.01 1.69
CA ARG A 77 -15.34 7.06 2.79
C ARG A 77 -13.98 7.61 2.36
N SER A 78 -13.49 8.58 3.11
CA SER A 78 -12.16 9.18 2.98
C SER A 78 -11.08 8.12 3.21
N ALA A 79 -9.90 8.28 2.59
CA ALA A 79 -8.76 7.39 2.84
C ALA A 79 -8.42 7.30 4.35
N TRP A 80 -8.66 8.38 5.08
CA TRP A 80 -8.48 8.49 6.53
C TRP A 80 -9.48 7.65 7.34
N GLU A 81 -10.63 7.28 6.77
CA GLU A 81 -11.61 6.40 7.42
C GLU A 81 -11.31 4.91 7.17
N VAL A 82 -10.58 4.59 6.10
CA VAL A 82 -10.25 3.21 5.73
C VAL A 82 -8.92 2.76 6.33
N LEU A 83 -7.96 3.66 6.48
CA LEU A 83 -6.63 3.33 6.98
C LEU A 83 -6.62 2.65 8.37
N PRO A 84 -7.44 3.09 9.36
CA PRO A 84 -7.48 2.43 10.68
C PRO A 84 -7.95 0.97 10.64
N GLU A 85 -8.71 0.56 9.62
CA GLU A 85 -9.18 -0.83 9.48
C GLU A 85 -8.03 -1.82 9.19
N VAL A 86 -6.96 -1.35 8.52
CA VAL A 86 -5.80 -2.18 8.15
C VAL A 86 -4.51 -1.81 8.90
N ALA A 87 -4.49 -0.64 9.52
CA ALA A 87 -3.36 -0.11 10.28
C ALA A 87 -3.88 0.70 11.48
N PRO A 88 -4.42 0.02 12.52
CA PRO A 88 -4.96 0.69 13.69
C PRO A 88 -3.90 1.49 14.45
N GLU A 89 -2.62 1.17 14.28
CA GLU A 89 -1.50 1.93 14.85
C GLU A 89 -1.38 3.35 14.27
N LEU A 90 -2.02 3.60 13.12
CA LEU A 90 -2.03 4.90 12.44
C LEU A 90 -3.33 5.67 12.67
N ASP A 91 -4.23 5.19 13.53
CA ASP A 91 -5.54 5.83 13.77
C ASP A 91 -5.42 7.28 14.27
N GLU A 92 -4.44 7.56 15.13
CA GLU A 92 -4.19 8.91 15.62
C GLU A 92 -3.79 9.86 14.48
N TRP A 93 -2.92 9.40 13.58
CA TRP A 93 -2.54 10.13 12.38
C TRP A 93 -3.75 10.34 11.46
N CYS A 94 -4.60 9.34 11.30
CA CYS A 94 -5.83 9.44 10.51
C CYS A 94 -6.75 10.54 11.03
N ARG A 95 -6.97 10.59 12.36
CA ARG A 95 -7.79 11.62 13.00
C ARG A 95 -7.20 13.02 12.80
N LEU A 96 -5.88 13.17 12.95
CA LEU A 96 -5.18 14.44 12.74
C LEU A 96 -5.36 14.94 11.29
N PHE A 97 -5.12 14.10 10.29
CA PHE A 97 -5.27 14.51 8.89
C PHE A 97 -6.73 14.68 8.48
N ALA A 98 -7.65 13.86 8.97
CA ALA A 98 -9.08 14.04 8.70
C ALA A 98 -9.59 15.41 9.18
N ALA A 99 -9.16 15.86 10.37
CA ALA A 99 -9.49 17.20 10.88
C ALA A 99 -8.97 18.33 9.98
N GLY A 100 -7.83 18.13 9.31
CA GLY A 100 -7.25 19.08 8.35
C GLY A 100 -7.86 19.08 6.94
N ALA A 101 -8.69 18.08 6.59
CA ALA A 101 -9.17 17.90 5.21
C ALA A 101 -10.05 19.07 4.72
N ALA A 102 -10.89 19.65 5.59
CA ALA A 102 -11.70 20.82 5.23
C ALA A 102 -10.84 22.07 5.03
N LYS A 103 -9.70 22.19 5.72
CA LYS A 103 -8.74 23.29 5.52
C LYS A 103 -8.03 23.12 4.18
N ARG A 104 -7.63 21.89 3.84
CA ARG A 104 -7.06 21.54 2.54
C ARG A 104 -8.01 21.90 1.39
N ALA A 105 -9.27 21.50 1.46
CA ALA A 105 -10.24 21.77 0.39
C ALA A 105 -10.40 23.27 0.11
N ARG A 106 -10.37 24.12 1.15
CA ARG A 106 -10.38 25.58 1.00
C ARG A 106 -9.08 26.12 0.42
N ALA A 107 -7.94 25.58 0.85
CA ALA A 107 -6.64 25.96 0.33
C ALA A 107 -6.48 25.60 -1.16
N GLU A 108 -6.91 24.41 -1.57
CA GLU A 108 -6.94 23.96 -2.98
C GLU A 108 -7.91 24.78 -3.84
N ALA A 109 -9.01 25.26 -3.26
CA ALA A 109 -9.93 26.18 -3.92
C ALA A 109 -9.37 27.61 -4.05
N GLY A 110 -8.13 27.88 -3.60
CA GLY A 110 -7.50 29.19 -3.69
C GLY A 110 -8.10 30.24 -2.75
N ILE A 111 -8.86 29.82 -1.72
CA ILE A 111 -9.46 30.75 -0.78
C ILE A 111 -8.35 31.46 0.00
N ALA A 112 -8.28 32.79 -0.12
CA ALA A 112 -7.26 33.59 0.55
C ALA A 112 -7.32 33.37 2.08
N GLY A 113 -6.17 33.06 2.68
CA GLY A 113 -6.05 32.84 4.13
C GLY A 113 -6.63 31.52 4.64
N ALA A 114 -6.94 30.55 3.78
CA ALA A 114 -7.42 29.23 4.19
C ALA A 114 -6.45 28.49 5.12
N ALA A 115 -5.14 28.64 4.89
CA ALA A 115 -4.07 28.18 5.78
C ALA A 115 -3.10 29.31 6.07
N CYS A 116 -2.63 29.41 7.31
CA CYS A 116 -1.53 30.29 7.66
C CYS A 116 -0.17 29.58 7.49
N ARG A 117 0.92 30.34 7.49
CA ARG A 117 2.28 29.79 7.39
C ARG A 117 2.55 28.71 8.45
N ARG A 118 2.10 28.95 9.69
CA ARG A 118 2.24 28.01 10.80
C ARG A 118 1.47 26.72 10.57
N ASP A 119 0.24 26.79 10.07
CA ASP A 119 -0.55 25.61 9.71
C ASP A 119 0.18 24.75 8.67
N SER A 120 0.79 25.40 7.67
CA SER A 120 1.55 24.70 6.62
C SER A 120 2.83 24.08 7.17
N ASP A 121 3.57 24.80 8.02
CA ASP A 121 4.81 24.29 8.64
C ASP A 121 4.53 23.11 9.57
N ASP A 122 3.48 23.20 10.39
CA ASP A 122 3.05 22.12 11.27
C ASP A 122 2.59 20.91 10.44
N LEU A 123 1.81 21.12 9.37
CA LEU A 123 1.39 20.02 8.49
C LEU A 123 2.57 19.37 7.76
N ILE A 124 3.57 20.12 7.30
CA ILE A 124 4.78 19.57 6.68
C ILE A 124 5.56 18.72 7.69
N ARG A 125 5.69 19.20 8.93
CA ARG A 125 6.34 18.45 10.02
C ARG A 125 5.60 17.14 10.30
N ASP A 126 4.28 17.21 10.46
CA ASP A 126 3.43 16.06 10.77
C ASP A 126 3.42 15.04 9.63
N ALA A 127 3.26 15.49 8.38
CA ALA A 127 3.33 14.61 7.21
C ALA A 127 4.71 13.97 7.04
N GLY A 128 5.78 14.71 7.35
CA GLY A 128 7.15 14.17 7.36
C GLY A 128 7.43 13.16 8.47
N MET A 129 6.75 13.29 9.62
CA MET A 129 6.82 12.30 10.71
C MET A 129 6.02 11.05 10.36
N PHE A 130 4.80 11.23 9.85
CA PHE A 130 3.96 10.15 9.37
C PHE A 130 4.65 9.30 8.29
N LEU A 131 5.28 9.95 7.30
CA LEU A 131 6.05 9.27 6.26
C LEU A 131 7.17 8.39 6.85
N ARG A 132 7.95 8.92 7.80
CA ARG A 132 9.04 8.16 8.43
C ARG A 132 8.54 6.95 9.21
N ILE A 133 7.41 7.09 9.93
CA ILE A 133 6.79 5.98 10.66
C ILE A 133 6.35 4.89 9.69
N VAL A 134 5.69 5.27 8.59
CA VAL A 134 5.23 4.33 7.57
C VAL A 134 6.40 3.64 6.86
N GLU A 135 7.44 4.37 6.49
CA GLU A 135 8.66 3.78 5.91
C GLU A 135 9.29 2.75 6.84
N GLN A 136 9.44 3.08 8.13
CA GLN A 136 9.98 2.14 9.12
C GLN A 136 9.09 0.92 9.31
N MET A 137 7.77 1.10 9.29
CA MET A 137 6.78 0.02 9.39
C MET A 137 6.85 -0.93 8.19
N LEU A 138 6.94 -0.38 6.97
CA LEU A 138 6.98 -1.17 5.73
C LEU A 138 8.31 -1.89 5.51
N VAL A 139 9.43 -1.34 5.99
CA VAL A 139 10.73 -2.04 6.01
C VAL A 139 10.70 -3.27 6.92
N ARG A 140 9.91 -3.23 8.01
CA ARG A 140 9.80 -4.33 8.98
C ARG A 140 8.80 -5.41 8.59
N GLN A 141 7.84 -5.13 7.71
CA GLN A 141 6.86 -6.12 7.24
C GLN A 141 7.28 -6.70 5.88
N PRO A 142 7.87 -7.91 5.82
CA PRO A 142 7.99 -8.64 4.57
C PRO A 142 6.59 -8.97 4.05
N VAL A 143 6.29 -8.65 2.79
CA VAL A 143 5.01 -9.02 2.19
C VAL A 143 4.98 -10.54 2.05
N LEU A 144 4.13 -11.24 2.80
CA LEU A 144 4.01 -12.68 2.64
C LEU A 144 3.43 -12.96 1.24
N PRO A 145 4.10 -13.74 0.37
CA PRO A 145 3.47 -14.25 -0.82
C PRO A 145 2.25 -15.08 -0.38
N LEU A 146 1.06 -14.72 -0.85
CA LEU A 146 -0.12 -15.56 -0.68
C LEU A 146 0.20 -16.96 -1.25
N PRO A 147 -0.06 -18.05 -0.51
CA PRO A 147 -0.14 -19.36 -1.12
C PRO A 147 -1.15 -19.22 -2.25
N ARG A 148 -0.70 -19.37 -3.51
CA ARG A 148 -1.64 -19.66 -4.60
C ARG A 148 -2.47 -20.82 -4.07
N ALA A 149 -3.79 -20.67 -4.05
CA ALA A 149 -4.68 -21.78 -3.76
C ALA A 149 -4.14 -22.96 -4.56
N THR A 150 -3.67 -23.97 -3.84
CA THR A 150 -3.19 -25.21 -4.40
C THR A 150 -4.33 -25.67 -5.30
N GLU A 151 -4.14 -25.57 -6.62
CA GLU A 151 -4.94 -26.35 -7.55
C GLU A 151 -4.59 -27.80 -7.18
N GLU A 152 -5.45 -28.37 -6.34
CA GLU A 152 -5.34 -29.73 -5.82
C GLU A 152 -5.10 -30.68 -7.02
N PRO A 153 -3.94 -31.34 -7.11
CA PRO A 153 -3.73 -32.41 -8.06
C PRO A 153 -4.61 -33.57 -7.60
N GLY A 154 -5.72 -33.79 -8.32
CA GLY A 154 -6.60 -34.93 -8.11
C GLY A 154 -5.85 -36.23 -8.36
N GLU A 155 -5.25 -36.79 -7.31
CA GLU A 155 -4.57 -38.08 -7.40
C GLU A 155 -4.68 -38.86 -6.10
N ARG A 156 -5.58 -39.86 -6.05
CA ARG A 156 -5.17 -41.26 -5.93
C ARG A 156 -6.32 -42.27 -5.85
N GLY A 157 -6.07 -43.41 -6.52
CA GLY A 157 -6.73 -44.70 -6.33
C GLY A 157 -6.57 -45.61 -7.55
N ARG A 158 -5.35 -45.85 -8.08
CA ARG A 158 -4.41 -46.96 -7.77
C ARG A 158 -4.87 -48.37 -8.23
N PRO A 159 -3.96 -49.35 -8.43
CA PRO A 159 -3.83 -50.10 -9.68
C PRO A 159 -4.09 -51.63 -9.55
N GLY A 160 -4.17 -52.32 -10.69
CA GLY A 160 -3.82 -53.75 -10.81
C GLY A 160 -4.92 -54.66 -11.36
N GLY A 161 -4.62 -55.36 -12.46
CA GLY A 161 -5.41 -56.53 -12.90
C GLY A 161 -5.40 -56.79 -14.41
N GLU A 162 -4.32 -57.40 -14.90
CA GLU A 162 -4.24 -58.48 -15.91
C GLU A 162 -5.42 -58.74 -16.89
N GLY A 163 -5.11 -58.83 -18.19
CA GLY A 163 -6.05 -59.29 -19.26
C GLY A 163 -6.36 -60.80 -19.20
N PRO A 164 -6.80 -61.49 -20.28
CA PRO A 164 -7.02 -61.07 -21.68
C PRO A 164 -8.34 -61.60 -22.32
N ARG A 165 -8.58 -61.29 -23.61
CA ARG A 165 -8.95 -62.22 -24.73
C ARG A 165 -10.06 -61.74 -25.68
N LEU A 166 -9.81 -62.09 -26.95
CA LEU A 166 -10.62 -62.05 -28.17
C LEU A 166 -12.08 -62.52 -28.07
N ARG A 167 -12.97 -61.89 -28.85
CA ARG A 167 -13.88 -62.48 -29.89
C ARG A 167 -14.64 -61.33 -30.57
N ALA A 168 -14.57 -61.14 -31.89
CA ALA A 168 -15.30 -61.83 -32.95
C ALA A 168 -16.84 -61.74 -32.82
N GLY A 169 -17.46 -61.04 -33.77
CA GLY A 169 -18.89 -60.92 -34.01
C GLY A 169 -19.15 -59.94 -35.14
#